data_AF-A0A1Q9NRS5-F1
#
_entry.id   AF-A0A1Q9NRS5-F1
#
_cell.length_a   1.000
_cell.length_b   1.000
_cell.length_c   1.000
_cell.angle_alpha   90.00
_cell.angle_beta   90.00
_cell.angle_gamma   90.00
#
_symmetry.space_group_name_H-M   'P 1'
#
loop_
_entity.id
_entity.type
_entity.pdbx_description
1 polymer ?
#
loop_
_entity_poly.entity_id
_entity_poly.type
_entity_poly.pdbx_seq_one_letter_code
_entity_poly.pdbx_strand_id
1 'polypeptide(L)' 'MSEIRTPEQFMLEYEKKTNSFNFENVIPLIAEEAVYWFTDGSFTGLNEIRSAFEETWRTIEKDKFTILNINWIT' A
#
# COMPACT_ATOMS: atom_id res chain seq x y z
N MET A 1 -23.47 8.28 0.28
CA MET A 1 -22.58 9.34 0.78
C MET A 1 -21.18 8.77 0.80
N SER A 2 -20.24 9.31 0.02
CA SER A 2 -18.83 8.95 0.19
C SER A 2 -18.37 9.51 1.53
N GLU A 3 -17.92 8.66 2.44
CA GLU A 3 -17.25 9.10 3.66
C GLU A 3 -16.05 9.98 3.28
N ILE A 4 -15.97 11.17 3.86
CA ILE A 4 -14.75 11.97 3.79
C ILE A 4 -13.76 11.29 4.73
N ARG A 5 -12.77 10.62 4.16
CA ARG A 5 -11.69 9.99 4.91
C ARG A 5 -10.56 11.00 5.10
N THR A 6 -10.08 11.17 6.33
CA THR A 6 -8.88 11.98 6.56
C THR A 6 -7.63 11.24 6.07
N PRO A 7 -6.53 11.95 5.77
CA PRO A 7 -5.28 11.30 5.39
C PRO A 7 -4.77 10.31 6.45
N GLU A 8 -4.95 10.58 7.75
CA GLU A 8 -4.62 9.68 8.85
C GLU A 8 -5.42 8.38 8.78
N GLN A 9 -6.74 8.49 8.59
CA GLN A 9 -7.61 7.33 8.46
C GLN A 9 -7.24 6.50 7.23
N PHE A 10 -6.85 7.16 6.12
CA PHE A 10 -6.37 6.48 4.93
C PHE A 10 -5.13 5.65 5.21
N MET A 11 -4.11 6.24 5.85
CA MET A 11 -2.86 5.53 6.12
C MET A 11 -3.02 4.36 7.09
N LEU A 12 -3.88 4.49 8.10
CA LEU A 12 -4.21 3.40 9.02
C LEU A 12 -4.92 2.24 8.30
N GLU A 13 -5.85 2.54 7.40
CA GLU A 13 -6.54 1.51 6.63
C GLU A 13 -5.58 0.81 5.66
N TYR A 14 -4.70 1.59 5.01
CA TYR A 14 -3.70 1.09 4.09
C TYR A 14 -2.71 0.13 4.78
N GLU A 15 -2.19 0.49 5.96
CA GLU A 15 -1.35 -0.40 6.76
C GLU A 15 -2.11 -1.69 7.12
N LYS A 16 -3.34 -1.57 7.63
CA LYS A 16 -4.17 -2.72 8.03
C LYS A 16 -4.42 -3.68 6.87
N LYS A 17 -4.76 -3.16 5.69
CA LYS A 17 -5.03 -3.97 4.49
C LYS A 17 -3.76 -4.62 3.95
N THR A 18 -2.63 -3.90 3.98
CA THR A 18 -1.32 -4.44 3.58
C THR A 18 -0.90 -5.62 4.46
N ASN A 19 -1.14 -5.54 5.77
CA ASN A 19 -0.88 -6.63 6.72
C ASN A 19 -1.76 -7.88 6.53
N SER A 20 -2.74 -7.86 5.63
CA SER A 20 -3.52 -9.07 5.30
C SER A 20 -2.80 -10.02 4.34
N PHE A 21 -1.67 -9.60 3.75
CA PHE A 21 -0.94 -10.35 2.73
C PHE A 21 -1.83 -10.82 1.56
N ASN A 22 -2.88 -10.05 1.25
CA ASN A 22 -3.81 -10.29 0.17
C ASN A 22 -4.03 -8.98 -0.60
N PHE A 23 -3.54 -8.94 -1.84
CA PHE A 23 -3.57 -7.72 -2.65
C PHE A 23 -4.98 -7.26 -3.00
N GLU A 24 -5.96 -8.16 -3.04
CA GLU A 24 -7.37 -7.80 -3.25
C GLU A 24 -7.90 -6.85 -2.16
N ASN A 25 -7.35 -6.94 -0.95
CA ASN A 25 -7.72 -6.03 0.13
C ASN A 25 -7.10 -4.64 -0.06
N VAL A 26 -5.95 -4.56 -0.75
CA VAL A 26 -5.17 -3.32 -0.94
C VAL A 26 -5.62 -2.56 -2.18
N ILE A 27 -5.98 -3.26 -3.27
CA ILE A 27 -6.42 -2.68 -4.56
C ILE A 27 -7.37 -1.48 -4.43
N PRO A 28 -8.42 -1.51 -3.58
CA PRO A 28 -9.36 -0.40 -3.49
C PRO A 28 -8.75 0.92 -2.98
N LEU A 29 -7.51 0.88 -2.50
CA LEU A 29 -6.77 2.04 -1.98
C LEU A 29 -5.72 2.57 -2.97
N ILE A 30 -5.54 1.91 -4.12
CA ILE A 30 -4.52 2.26 -5.10
C ILE A 30 -5.21 2.81 -6.36
N ALA A 31 -4.79 3.99 -6.81
CA ALA A 31 -5.27 4.54 -8.07
C ALA A 31 -4.83 3.65 -9.24
N GLU A 32 -5.67 3.54 -10.28
CA GLU A 32 -5.40 2.70 -11.45
C GLU A 32 -4.06 3.02 -12.13
N GLU A 33 -3.70 4.30 -12.17
CA GLU A 33 -2.47 4.85 -12.76
C GLU A 33 -1.38 5.14 -11.70
N ALA A 34 -1.43 4.51 -10.53
CA ALA A 34 -0.43 4.72 -9.48
C ALA A 34 0.98 4.28 -9.94
N VAL A 35 2.00 4.95 -9.41
CA VAL A 35 3.41 4.58 -9.60
C VAL A 35 4.05 4.34 -8.24
N TYR A 36 4.55 3.13 -8.00
CA TYR A 36 5.31 2.79 -6.80
C TYR A 36 6.80 2.91 -7.09
N TRP A 37 7.52 3.56 -6.19
CA TRP A 37 8.96 3.78 -6.30
C TRP A 37 9.69 2.99 -5.23
N PHE A 38 10.58 2.11 -5.65
CA PHE A 38 11.46 1.33 -4.80
C PHE A 38 12.92 1.59 -5.20
N THR A 39 13.86 1.04 -4.44
CA THR A 39 15.30 1.21 -4.72
C THR A 39 15.75 0.52 -6.01
N ASP A 40 15.03 -0.52 -6.44
CA ASP A 40 15.31 -1.35 -7.60
C ASP A 40 14.50 -0.94 -8.85
N GLY A 41 13.58 0.01 -8.74
CA GLY A 41 12.83 0.51 -9.89
C GLY A 41 11.51 1.19 -9.54
N SER A 42 10.73 1.47 -10.58
CA SER A 42 9.37 2.00 -10.48
C SER A 42 8.38 1.03 -11.12
N PHE A 43 7.22 0.87 -10.50
CA PHE A 43 6.16 -0.06 -10.92
C PHE A 43 4.89 0.72 -11.18
N THR A 44 4.38 0.66 -12.41
CA THR A 44 3.28 1.48 -12.90
C THR A 44 2.02 0.64 -13.11
N GLY A 45 0.91 1.13 -12.55
CA GLY A 45 -0.38 0.50 -12.66
C GLY A 45 -0.55 -0.74 -11.78
N LEU A 46 -1.81 -1.18 -11.64
CA LEU A 46 -2.20 -2.20 -10.68
C LEU A 46 -1.48 -3.55 -10.88
N ASN A 47 -1.16 -3.92 -12.12
CA ASN A 47 -0.51 -5.20 -12.42
C ASN A 47 0.95 -5.24 -11.94
N GLU A 48 1.76 -4.22 -12.25
CA GLU A 48 3.15 -4.18 -11.82
C GLU A 48 3.25 -4.02 -10.30
N ILE A 49 2.38 -3.19 -9.72
CA ILE A 49 2.32 -3.00 -8.28
C ILE A 49 1.93 -4.31 -7.57
N ARG A 50 0.96 -5.07 -8.08
CA ARG A 50 0.60 -6.39 -7.53
C ARG A 50 1.82 -7.31 -7.48
N SER A 51 2.54 -7.42 -8.60
CA SER A 51 3.73 -8.27 -8.67
C SER A 51 4.79 -7.87 -7.65
N ALA A 52 5.00 -6.56 -7.44
CA ALA A 52 5.91 -6.06 -6.43
C ALA A 52 5.48 -6.46 -4.99
N PHE A 53 4.19 -6.33 -4.66
CA PHE A 53 3.66 -6.77 -3.36
C PHE A 53 3.81 -8.27 -3.14
N GLU A 54 3.41 -9.09 -4.11
CA GLU A 54 3.44 -10.55 -3.98
C GLU A 54 4.87 -11.10 -3.88
N GLU A 55 5.83 -10.48 -4.60
CA GLU A 55 7.25 -10.78 -4.45
C GLU A 55 7.77 -10.41 -3.06
N THR A 56 7.44 -9.20 -2.60
CA THR A 56 7.81 -8.69 -1.28
C THR A 56 7.26 -9.58 -0.16
N TRP A 57 6.00 -10.01 -0.24
CA TRP A 57 5.39 -10.91 0.73
C TRP A 57 5.96 -12.32 0.73
N ARG A 58 6.52 -12.79 -0.39
CA ARG A 58 7.20 -14.08 -0.47
C ARG A 58 8.59 -14.05 0.20
N THR A 59 9.23 -12.89 0.24
CA THR A 59 10.62 -12.73 0.69
C THR A 59 10.72 -12.35 2.17
N ILE A 60 9.73 -11.66 2.72
CA ILE A 60 9.73 -11.22 4.12
C ILE A 60 9.13 -12.34 4.99
N GLU A 61 9.87 -12.83 5.98
CA GLU A 61 9.27 -13.59 7.10
C GLU A 61 8.16 -12.72 7.68
N LYS A 62 6.94 -13.27 7.87
CA LYS A 62 5.65 -12.58 8.13
C LYS A 62 5.62 -11.58 9.31
N ASP A 63 6.51 -10.63 9.28
CA ASP A 63 6.64 -9.53 10.19
C ASP A 63 5.61 -8.48 9.80
N LYS A 64 5.13 -7.79 10.82
CA LYS A 64 4.07 -6.82 10.69
C LYS A 64 4.59 -5.60 9.93
N PHE A 65 3.97 -5.25 8.81
CA PHE A 65 4.20 -3.97 8.14
C PHE A 65 3.72 -2.83 9.04
N THR A 66 4.56 -1.82 9.23
CA THR A 66 4.20 -0.62 10.01
C THR A 66 4.60 0.65 9.27
N ILE A 67 3.75 1.66 9.35
CA ILE A 67 3.97 3.00 8.80
C ILE A 67 4.05 3.95 10.00
N LEU A 68 5.26 4.43 10.28
CA LEU A 68 5.56 5.22 11.47
C LEU A 68 6.08 6.61 11.07
N ASN A 69 6.07 7.55 12.03
CA ASN A 69 6.62 8.90 11.87
C ASN A 69 6.00 9.72 10.71
N ILE A 70 4.70 9.56 10.47
CA ILE A 70 3.96 10.34 9.46
C ILE A 70 3.86 11.80 9.91
N ASN A 71 4.26 12.72 9.03
CA ASN A 71 4.08 14.17 9.22
C ASN A 71 3.28 14.73 8.04
N TRP A 72 2.16 15.38 8.33
CA TRP A 72 1.31 16.00 7.32
C TRP A 72 1.82 17.40 6.99
N ILE A 73 1.99 17.69 5.70
CA ILE A 73 2.33 19.03 5.23
C ILE A 73 1.02 19.75 4.92
N THR A 74 0.82 20.93 5.50
CA THR A 74 -0.36 21.78 5.34
C THR A 74 -0.15 22.88 4.32
#